data_AF-A0A2U0HUR5-F1
#
_entry.id   AF-A0A2U0HUR5-F1
#
_cell.length_a   1.000
_cell.length_b   1.000
_cell.length_c   1.000
_cell.angle_alpha   90.00
_cell.angle_beta   90.00
_cell.angle_gamma   90.00
#
_symmetry.space_group_name_H-M   'P 1'
#
loop_
_entity.id
_entity.type
_entity.pdbx_description
1 polymer ?
#
loop_
_entity_poly.entity_id
_entity_poly.type
_entity_poly.pdbx_seq_one_letter_code
_entity_poly.pdbx_strand_id
1 'polypeptide(L)'
;MKKPPKRDESLEPISDEHYNLLMFGWKISEAMRNNIETERIKAYADWFKEKYLEPHTEIEKKHVFPILGMDNVRVKKAMANHRRLLRLFNDTTNVYKSLNRIEEEIGRYIRFEERILYNEIQAVATKKQLQDIKKHHEAVSFSDKEWKDKFWIA
;
A
#
# COMPACT_ATOMS: atom_id res chain seq x y z
N MET A 1 10.43 -16.58 -18.04
CA MET A 1 10.62 -15.60 -16.94
C MET A 1 11.39 -16.28 -15.81
N LYS A 2 12.47 -15.67 -15.28
CA LYS A 2 13.17 -16.24 -14.11
C LYS A 2 12.27 -16.13 -12.88
N LYS A 3 12.25 -17.18 -12.05
CA LYS A 3 11.55 -17.18 -10.76
C LYS A 3 12.11 -16.04 -9.90
N PRO A 4 11.27 -15.21 -9.25
CA PRO A 4 11.77 -14.21 -8.33
C PRO A 4 12.61 -14.88 -7.22
N PRO A 5 13.65 -14.21 -6.70
CA PRO A 5 14.44 -14.74 -5.61
C PRO A 5 13.55 -15.00 -4.38
N LYS A 6 13.98 -15.89 -3.50
CA LYS A 6 13.31 -16.06 -2.20
C LYS A 6 13.36 -14.71 -1.47
N ARG A 7 12.21 -14.24 -1.00
CA ARG A 7 12.07 -13.02 -0.19
C ARG A 7 12.83 -13.20 1.13
N ASP A 8 13.56 -12.17 1.54
CA ASP A 8 14.18 -12.10 2.86
C ASP A 8 13.10 -11.94 3.94
N GLU A 9 13.19 -12.69 5.04
CA GLU A 9 12.22 -12.68 6.14
C GLU A 9 12.06 -11.28 6.75
N SER A 10 13.09 -10.43 6.66
CA SER A 10 13.02 -9.04 7.14
C SER A 10 12.07 -8.15 6.33
N LEU A 11 11.68 -8.59 5.15
CA LEU A 11 10.72 -7.91 4.27
C LEU A 11 9.31 -8.52 4.34
N GLU A 12 9.09 -9.54 5.17
CA GLU A 12 7.75 -10.10 5.39
C GLU A 12 6.78 -9.07 6.00
N PRO A 13 7.15 -8.25 7.01
CA PRO A 13 6.20 -7.30 7.60
C PRO A 13 5.65 -6.26 6.62
N ILE A 14 6.50 -5.73 5.74
CA ILE A 14 6.05 -4.81 4.68
C ILE A 14 5.18 -5.53 3.63
N SER A 15 5.42 -6.82 3.39
CA SER A 15 4.57 -7.65 2.53
C SER A 15 3.19 -7.91 3.17
N ASP A 16 3.13 -8.06 4.50
CA ASP A 16 1.88 -8.21 5.25
C ASP A 16 1.07 -6.90 5.23
N GLU A 17 1.73 -5.75 5.32
CA GLU A 17 1.07 -4.44 5.10
C GLU A 17 0.49 -4.35 3.69
N HIS A 18 1.22 -4.77 2.67
CA HIS A 18 0.70 -4.86 1.31
C HIS A 18 -0.51 -5.79 1.18
N TYR A 19 -0.52 -6.93 1.87
CA TYR A 19 -1.70 -7.78 1.94
C TYR A 19 -2.91 -7.02 2.50
N ASN A 20 -2.73 -6.26 3.59
CA ASN A 20 -3.79 -5.44 4.17
C ASN A 20 -4.30 -4.35 3.20
N LEU A 21 -3.40 -3.70 2.45
CA LEU A 21 -3.77 -2.73 1.41
C LEU A 21 -4.57 -3.39 0.27
N LEU A 22 -4.19 -4.59 -0.18
CA LEU A 22 -4.96 -5.36 -1.17
C LEU A 22 -6.35 -5.70 -0.65
N MET A 23 -6.45 -6.16 0.61
CA MET A 23 -7.73 -6.46 1.25
C MET A 23 -8.61 -5.22 1.39
N PHE A 24 -8.03 -4.07 1.70
CA PHE A 24 -8.75 -2.80 1.67
C PHE A 24 -9.30 -2.50 0.26
N GLY A 25 -8.47 -2.63 -0.78
CA GLY A 25 -8.89 -2.42 -2.17
C GLY A 25 -10.08 -3.33 -2.55
N TRP A 26 -10.01 -4.61 -2.17
CA TRP A 26 -11.10 -5.56 -2.36
C TRP A 26 -12.38 -5.13 -1.62
N LYS A 27 -12.28 -4.69 -0.35
CA LYS A 27 -13.46 -4.19 0.42
C LYS A 27 -14.13 -3.00 -0.25
N ILE A 28 -13.36 -2.06 -0.79
CA ILE A 28 -13.90 -0.93 -1.56
C ILE A 28 -14.65 -1.46 -2.79
N SER A 29 -14.04 -2.37 -3.54
CA SER A 29 -14.64 -2.97 -4.74
C SER A 29 -15.95 -3.71 -4.45
N GLU A 30 -16.00 -4.48 -3.35
CA GLU A 30 -17.22 -5.14 -2.87
C GLU A 30 -18.31 -4.14 -2.47
N ALA A 31 -17.95 -3.08 -1.75
CA ALA A 31 -18.91 -2.06 -1.35
C ALA A 31 -19.55 -1.36 -2.56
N MET A 32 -18.74 -1.09 -3.59
CA MET A 32 -19.23 -0.51 -4.85
C MET A 32 -20.15 -1.50 -5.58
N ARG A 33 -19.81 -2.80 -5.63
CA ARG A 33 -20.66 -3.87 -6.21
C ARG A 33 -22.00 -3.99 -5.50
N ASN A 34 -22.00 -3.85 -4.18
CA ASN A 34 -23.19 -3.94 -3.34
C ASN A 34 -23.97 -2.62 -3.24
N ASN A 35 -23.63 -1.61 -4.06
CA ASN A 35 -24.28 -0.29 -4.09
C ASN A 35 -24.33 0.37 -2.70
N ILE A 36 -23.28 0.21 -1.89
CA ILE A 36 -23.15 0.94 -0.63
C ILE A 36 -23.00 2.44 -0.94
N GLU A 37 -23.63 3.28 -0.13
CA GLU A 37 -23.59 4.75 -0.27
C GLU A 37 -22.15 5.26 -0.43
N THR A 38 -21.94 6.12 -1.43
CA THR A 38 -20.60 6.61 -1.84
C THR A 38 -19.90 7.30 -0.67
N GLU A 39 -20.64 8.04 0.14
CA GLU A 39 -20.18 8.79 1.29
C GLU A 39 -19.64 7.85 2.39
N ARG A 40 -20.29 6.70 2.61
CA ARG A 40 -19.85 5.69 3.59
C ARG A 40 -18.53 5.06 3.16
N ILE A 41 -18.42 4.69 1.88
CA ILE A 41 -17.20 4.13 1.31
C ILE A 41 -16.07 5.17 1.38
N LYS A 42 -16.37 6.44 1.07
CA LYS A 42 -15.39 7.53 1.14
C LYS A 42 -14.89 7.76 2.56
N ALA A 43 -15.77 7.74 3.56
CA ALA A 43 -15.38 7.88 4.96
C ALA A 43 -14.43 6.75 5.40
N TYR A 44 -14.68 5.51 4.98
CA TYR A 44 -13.75 4.40 5.23
C TYR A 44 -12.41 4.58 4.52
N ALA A 45 -12.43 5.04 3.26
CA ALA A 45 -11.22 5.31 2.50
C ALA A 45 -10.38 6.42 3.15
N ASP A 46 -11.00 7.49 3.63
CA ASP A 46 -10.30 8.58 4.33
C ASP A 46 -9.68 8.11 5.65
N TRP A 47 -10.44 7.34 6.43
CA TRP A 47 -9.92 6.73 7.65
C TRP A 47 -8.73 5.80 7.37
N PHE A 48 -8.84 4.93 6.37
CA PHE A 48 -7.77 4.03 5.99
C PHE A 48 -6.52 4.78 5.51
N LYS A 49 -6.73 5.89 4.77
CA LYS A 49 -5.65 6.75 4.29
C LYS A 49 -4.81 7.28 5.45
N GLU A 50 -5.47 7.93 6.41
CA GLU A 50 -4.81 8.56 7.56
C GLU A 50 -4.15 7.51 8.47
N LYS A 51 -4.87 6.41 8.76
CA LYS A 51 -4.41 5.43 9.72
C LYS A 51 -3.33 4.49 9.19
N TYR A 52 -3.31 4.22 7.88
CA TYR A 52 -2.47 3.15 7.33
C TYR A 52 -1.70 3.54 6.09
N LEU A 53 -2.36 4.06 5.05
CA LEU A 53 -1.68 4.32 3.79
C LEU A 53 -0.59 5.38 3.94
N GLU A 54 -0.88 6.49 4.62
CA GLU A 54 0.09 7.56 4.83
C GLU A 54 1.28 7.08 5.70
N PRO A 55 1.07 6.49 6.89
CA PRO A 55 2.17 5.91 7.69
C PRO A 55 3.04 4.92 6.91
N HIS A 56 2.42 3.98 6.19
CA HIS A 56 3.11 2.99 5.37
C HIS A 56 4.03 3.67 4.33
N THR A 57 3.47 4.56 3.51
CA THR A 57 4.25 5.22 2.44
C THR A 57 5.32 6.17 2.98
N GLU A 58 5.14 6.75 4.16
CA GLU A 58 6.18 7.57 4.79
C GLU A 58 7.35 6.74 5.29
N ILE A 59 7.10 5.56 5.86
CA ILE A 59 8.17 4.62 6.24
C ILE A 59 8.96 4.21 5.00
N GLU A 60 8.28 3.86 3.91
CA GLU A 60 8.92 3.48 2.66
C GLU A 60 9.84 4.59 2.13
N LYS A 61 9.33 5.83 2.04
CA LYS A 61 10.10 6.98 1.56
C LYS A 61 11.32 7.28 2.43
N LYS A 62 11.21 7.07 3.74
CA LYS A 62 12.27 7.41 4.70
C LYS A 62 13.31 6.30 4.89
N HIS A 63 12.91 5.04 4.79
CA HIS A 63 13.74 3.91 5.22
C HIS A 63 14.00 2.87 4.12
N VAL A 64 13.07 2.71 3.17
CA VAL A 64 13.14 1.66 2.15
C VAL A 64 13.74 2.21 0.85
N PHE A 65 13.13 3.24 0.28
CA PHE A 65 13.52 3.83 -1.00
C PHE A 65 14.95 4.40 -1.02
N PRO A 66 15.47 5.02 0.06
CA PRO A 66 16.84 5.54 0.06
C PRO A 66 17.93 4.47 -0.14
N ILE A 67 17.63 3.18 0.09
CA ILE A 67 18.59 2.07 -0.09
C ILE A 67 19.04 1.96 -1.55
N LEU A 68 18.14 2.17 -2.51
CA LEU A 68 18.48 2.21 -3.94
C LEU A 68 18.89 3.62 -4.40
N GLY A 69 18.75 4.63 -3.55
CA GLY A 69 18.93 6.03 -3.87
C GLY A 69 17.67 6.67 -4.47
N MET A 70 17.38 7.91 -4.06
CA MET A 70 16.16 8.63 -4.47
C MET A 70 16.12 8.95 -5.98
N ASP A 71 17.27 8.95 -6.65
CA ASP A 71 17.34 9.16 -8.09
C ASP A 71 17.09 7.92 -8.94
N ASN A 72 17.03 6.73 -8.32
CA ASN A 72 16.78 5.48 -9.00
C ASN A 72 15.41 5.50 -9.73
N VAL A 73 15.39 5.01 -10.97
CA VAL A 73 14.18 5.01 -11.81
C VAL A 73 13.01 4.25 -11.18
N ARG A 74 13.28 3.19 -10.41
CA ARG A 74 12.25 2.40 -9.74
C ARG A 74 11.69 3.09 -8.52
N VAL A 75 12.54 3.77 -7.75
CA VAL A 75 12.12 4.62 -6.63
C VAL A 75 11.25 5.77 -7.15
N LYS A 76 11.67 6.47 -8.21
CA LYS A 76 10.87 7.51 -8.85
C LYS A 76 9.50 7.00 -9.30
N LYS A 77 9.44 5.77 -9.83
CA LYS A 77 8.18 5.10 -10.20
C LYS A 77 7.31 4.76 -8.98
N ALA A 78 7.89 4.23 -7.89
CA ALA A 78 7.17 3.96 -6.65
C ALA A 78 6.54 5.25 -6.08
N MET A 79 7.33 6.33 -5.97
CA MET A 79 6.82 7.63 -5.53
C MET A 79 5.72 8.19 -6.47
N ALA A 80 5.82 7.94 -7.78
CA ALA A 80 4.78 8.33 -8.72
C ALA A 80 3.48 7.54 -8.52
N ASN A 81 3.59 6.24 -8.20
CA ASN A 81 2.45 5.40 -7.84
C ASN A 81 1.78 5.90 -6.54
N HIS A 82 2.56 6.20 -5.49
CA HIS A 82 2.04 6.80 -4.26
C HIS A 82 1.25 8.09 -4.54
N ARG A 83 1.84 9.01 -5.31
CA ARG A 83 1.16 10.26 -5.70
C ARG A 83 -0.13 10.00 -6.48
N ARG A 84 -0.15 9.00 -7.37
CA ARG A 84 -1.35 8.64 -8.14
C ARG A 84 -2.45 8.09 -7.24
N LEU A 85 -2.10 7.21 -6.30
CA LEU A 85 -3.04 6.64 -5.36
C LEU A 85 -3.63 7.73 -4.44
N LEU A 86 -2.78 8.59 -3.86
CA LEU A 86 -3.23 9.69 -3.01
C LEU A 86 -4.18 10.66 -3.74
N ARG A 87 -4.00 10.89 -5.04
CA ARG A 87 -4.95 11.70 -5.83
C ARG A 87 -6.35 11.06 -5.89
N LEU A 88 -6.46 9.73 -5.93
CA LEU A 88 -7.77 9.07 -5.91
C LEU A 88 -8.44 9.21 -4.54
N PHE A 89 -7.67 9.03 -3.46
CA PHE A 89 -8.19 9.17 -2.11
C PHE A 89 -8.63 10.61 -1.80
N ASN A 90 -7.90 11.60 -2.31
CA ASN A 90 -8.16 13.02 -2.07
C ASN A 90 -9.16 13.65 -3.06
N ASP A 91 -9.70 12.89 -4.02
CA ASP A 91 -10.69 13.41 -4.96
C ASP A 91 -12.02 13.67 -4.23
N THR A 92 -12.46 14.92 -4.26
CA THR A 92 -13.74 15.40 -3.72
C THR A 92 -14.74 15.75 -4.81
N THR A 93 -14.34 15.74 -6.08
CA THR A 93 -15.18 16.13 -7.22
C THR A 93 -15.80 14.92 -7.90
N ASN A 94 -15.01 13.86 -8.15
CA ASN A 94 -15.48 12.65 -8.83
C ASN A 94 -15.33 11.41 -7.93
N VAL A 95 -15.81 11.53 -6.68
CA VAL A 95 -15.62 10.55 -5.60
C VAL A 95 -15.92 9.12 -6.05
N TYR A 96 -17.13 8.85 -6.57
CA TYR A 96 -17.54 7.52 -7.03
C TYR A 96 -16.57 6.91 -8.06
N LYS A 97 -16.15 7.72 -9.04
CA LYS A 97 -15.21 7.28 -10.09
C LYS A 97 -13.82 7.02 -9.51
N SER A 98 -13.38 7.82 -8.56
CA SER A 98 -12.08 7.66 -7.91
C SER A 98 -12.05 6.43 -7.00
N LEU A 99 -13.10 6.19 -6.20
CA LEU A 99 -13.26 4.98 -5.39
C LEU A 99 -13.23 3.71 -6.25
N ASN A 100 -13.95 3.70 -7.38
CA ASN A 100 -13.95 2.57 -8.32
C ASN A 100 -12.57 2.23 -8.91
N ARG A 101 -11.60 3.15 -8.86
CA ARG A 101 -10.24 2.94 -9.41
C ARG A 101 -9.24 2.48 -8.36
N ILE A 102 -9.56 2.60 -7.07
CA ILE A 102 -8.61 2.35 -5.98
C ILE A 102 -8.06 0.93 -6.02
N GLU A 103 -8.91 -0.09 -6.12
CA GLU A 103 -8.47 -1.50 -6.11
C GLU A 103 -7.45 -1.79 -7.21
N GLU A 104 -7.74 -1.34 -8.44
CA GLU A 104 -6.88 -1.56 -9.59
C GLU A 104 -5.53 -0.85 -9.44
N GLU A 105 -5.52 0.39 -8.93
CA GLU A 105 -4.28 1.12 -8.66
C GLU A 105 -3.45 0.47 -7.55
N ILE A 106 -4.07 0.07 -6.43
CA ILE A 106 -3.39 -0.62 -5.33
C ILE A 106 -2.74 -1.89 -5.87
N GLY A 107 -3.48 -2.69 -6.64
CA GLY A 107 -2.95 -3.91 -7.25
C GLY A 107 -1.77 -3.64 -8.17
N ARG A 108 -1.82 -2.59 -9.01
CA ARG A 108 -0.68 -2.20 -9.88
C ARG A 108 0.55 -1.79 -9.07
N TYR A 109 0.32 -0.94 -8.06
CA TYR A 109 1.34 -0.40 -7.17
C TYR A 109 2.06 -1.54 -6.42
N ILE A 110 1.32 -2.38 -5.70
CA ILE A 110 1.89 -3.48 -4.90
C ILE A 110 2.58 -4.52 -5.79
N ARG A 111 1.99 -4.89 -6.93
CA ARG A 111 2.64 -5.84 -7.85
C ARG A 111 3.99 -5.31 -8.33
N PHE A 112 4.10 -4.01 -8.57
CA PHE A 112 5.37 -3.41 -8.98
C PHE A 112 6.40 -3.49 -7.84
N GLU A 113 6.01 -3.12 -6.63
CA GLU A 113 6.94 -3.07 -5.51
C GLU A 113 7.42 -4.46 -5.11
N GLU A 114 6.47 -5.38 -4.89
CA GLU A 114 6.77 -6.75 -4.52
C GLU A 114 7.64 -7.45 -5.56
N ARG A 115 7.22 -7.40 -6.83
CA ARG A 115 7.85 -8.24 -7.85
C ARG A 115 9.11 -7.64 -8.45
N ILE A 116 9.31 -6.33 -8.28
CA ILE A 116 10.40 -5.61 -8.93
C ILE A 116 11.22 -4.81 -7.91
N LEU A 117 10.63 -3.81 -7.25
CA LEU A 117 11.40 -2.89 -6.41
C LEU A 117 12.08 -3.62 -5.25
N TYR A 118 11.35 -4.43 -4.49
CA TYR A 118 11.88 -5.08 -3.29
C TYR A 118 12.91 -6.16 -3.61
N ASN A 119 12.85 -6.76 -4.81
CA ASN A 119 13.90 -7.67 -5.27
C ASN A 119 15.21 -6.93 -5.52
N GLU A 120 15.15 -5.69 -6.04
CA GLU A 120 16.35 -4.87 -6.23
C GLU A 120 16.88 -4.30 -4.92
N ILE A 121 15.99 -3.88 -4.01
CA ILE A 121 16.37 -3.45 -2.66
C ILE A 121 17.07 -4.60 -1.93
N GLN A 122 16.47 -5.78 -1.90
CA GLN A 122 17.04 -6.95 -1.23
C GLN A 122 18.42 -7.33 -1.80
N ALA A 123 18.66 -7.11 -3.10
CA ALA A 123 19.94 -7.44 -3.72
C ALA A 123 21.10 -6.53 -3.27
N VAL A 124 20.82 -5.32 -2.78
CA VAL A 124 21.85 -4.34 -2.39
C VAL A 124 21.81 -3.95 -0.91
N ALA A 125 20.70 -4.23 -0.22
CA ALA A 125 20.52 -3.87 1.18
C ALA A 125 21.50 -4.61 2.09
N THR A 126 22.09 -3.87 3.02
CA THR A 126 22.85 -4.47 4.12
C THR A 126 21.90 -5.19 5.10
N LYS A 127 22.43 -6.15 5.85
CA LYS A 127 21.66 -6.82 6.93
C LYS A 127 21.05 -5.81 7.91
N LYS A 128 21.79 -4.75 8.25
CA LYS A 128 21.30 -3.70 9.14
C LYS A 128 20.10 -2.96 8.53
N GLN A 129 20.19 -2.56 7.26
CA GLN A 129 19.07 -1.92 6.56
C GLN A 129 17.84 -2.83 6.49
N LEU A 130 18.01 -4.12 6.19
CA LEU A 130 16.90 -5.08 6.18
C LEU A 130 16.22 -5.20 7.55
N GLN A 131 17.01 -5.27 8.64
CA GLN A 131 16.47 -5.28 10.00
C GLN A 131 15.79 -3.96 10.37
N ASP A 132 16.31 -2.82 9.91
CA ASP A 132 15.69 -1.53 10.12
C ASP A 132 14.32 -1.45 9.40
N ILE A 133 14.21 -1.95 8.16
CA ILE A 133 12.91 -2.09 7.46
C ILE A 133 11.95 -2.93 8.30
N LYS A 134 12.37 -4.14 8.70
CA LYS A 134 11.56 -5.05 9.51
C LYS A 134 10.99 -4.34 10.74
N LYS A 135 11.86 -3.70 11.52
CA LYS A 135 11.50 -3.01 12.77
C LYS A 135 10.48 -1.89 12.54
N HIS A 136 10.62 -1.12 11.47
CA HIS A 136 9.71 -0.02 11.19
C HIS A 136 8.31 -0.49 10.79
N HIS A 137 8.22 -1.59 10.03
CA HIS A 137 6.94 -2.15 9.59
C HIS A 137 6.27 -3.04 10.64
N GLU A 138 7.02 -3.73 11.51
CA GLU A 138 6.43 -4.44 12.67
C GLU A 138 5.74 -3.48 13.66
N ALA A 139 6.14 -2.20 13.68
CA ALA A 139 5.51 -1.19 14.52
C ALA A 139 4.15 -0.72 13.98
N VAL A 140 3.85 -0.98 12.71
CA VAL A 140 2.58 -0.62 12.08
C VAL A 140 1.62 -1.80 12.24
N SER A 141 0.62 -1.64 13.10
CA SER A 141 -0.43 -2.65 13.24
C SER A 141 -1.69 -2.21 12.49
N PHE A 142 -2.14 -3.02 11.52
CA PHE A 142 -3.44 -2.83 10.87
C PHE A 142 -4.55 -3.60 11.59
N SER A 143 -5.66 -2.92 11.88
CA SER A 143 -6.87 -3.56 12.40
C SER A 143 -8.11 -2.76 11.99
N ASP A 144 -8.93 -3.35 11.12
CA ASP A 144 -10.22 -2.80 10.74
C ASP A 144 -11.30 -2.91 11.83
N LYS A 145 -10.96 -3.44 13.01
CA LYS A 145 -11.86 -3.52 14.16
C LYS A 145 -12.24 -2.14 14.70
N GLU A 146 -11.40 -1.13 14.50
CA GLU A 146 -11.68 0.24 14.91
C GLU A 146 -12.73 0.90 14.02
N TRP A 147 -12.89 0.42 12.79
CA TRP A 147 -13.94 0.90 11.89
C TRP A 147 -15.28 0.25 12.22
N LYS A 148 -16.23 1.07 12.67
CA LYS A 148 -17.55 0.61 13.14
C LYS A 148 -18.56 0.42 12.01
N ASP A 149 -18.44 1.19 10.93
CA ASP A 149 -19.39 1.16 9.83
C ASP A 149 -19.04 0.09 8.79
N LYS A 150 -19.06 -1.18 9.20
CA LYS A 150 -18.69 -2.30 8.34
C LYS A 150 -19.76 -2.52 7.27
N PHE A 151 -19.33 -2.55 6.01
CA PHE A 151 -20.19 -2.76 4.85
C PHE A 151 -19.74 -3.94 3.96
N TRP A 152 -18.61 -4.54 4.29
CA TRP A 152 -18.19 -5.82 3.70
C TRP A 152 -18.88 -6.94 4.49
N ILE A 153 -19.78 -7.65 3.83
CA ILE A 153 -20.39 -8.87 4.36
C ILE A 153 -19.47 -10.01 3.93
N ALA A 154 -19.02 -10.82 4.90
CA ALA A 154 -18.34 -12.08 4.63
C ALA A 154 -19.36 -13.18 4.32
#